data_AF-A0A9E2YLM5-F1
#
_entry.id   AF-A0A9E2YLM5-F1
#
_cell.length_a   1.000
_cell.length_b   1.000
_cell.length_c   1.000
_cell.angle_alpha   90.00
_cell.angle_beta   90.00
_cell.angle_gamma   90.00
#
_symmetry.space_group_name_H-M   'P 1'
#
loop_
_entity.id
_entity.type
_entity.pdbx_description
1 polymer ?
#
loop_
_entity_poly.entity_id
_entity_poly.type
_entity_poly.pdbx_seq_one_letter_code
_entity_poly.pdbx_strand_id
1 'polypeptide(L)'
;MTPRSESRSAPQLAGWLPSDQEDLEAWLEGHGDRTESRGDDVELHPVLVEFQQLIDADPVVRLYLNEMIAQVPERKPYLKRHLHDVPQLLRMINEVLTMAPEFGEGAVTLPLNAILDWTMGTSAGFAAYRDPRINAMLRKILNAWCEFLSSADSLYVLNDSPSGWKCEAAKRAVGIEEFVHDPADEHWGFKSWNDFFTRRFTDTARPVASAENNKVIVSACESTPYRISTGVQRQDRFWIKRQPYSLNDLLANDDAVGQFVGGTVYQAFLSATNY
;
A
#
# COMPACT_ATOMS: atom_id res chain seq x y z
N MET A 1 19.00 -28.38 -14.62
CA MET A 1 18.08 -27.98 -13.54
C MET A 1 18.29 -26.50 -13.33
N THR A 2 17.55 -25.67 -14.06
CA THR A 2 17.66 -24.21 -13.98
C THR A 2 17.14 -23.76 -12.62
N PRO A 3 17.81 -22.85 -11.90
CA PRO A 3 17.27 -22.33 -10.65
C PRO A 3 15.90 -21.71 -10.95
N ARG A 4 14.88 -22.03 -10.16
CA ARG A 4 13.64 -21.24 -10.17
C ARG A 4 14.06 -19.81 -9.85
N SER A 5 13.89 -18.89 -10.79
CA SER A 5 13.99 -17.47 -10.48
C SER A 5 12.98 -17.19 -9.37
N GLU A 6 13.43 -16.68 -8.24
CA GLU A 6 12.54 -16.12 -7.22
C GLU A 6 11.70 -15.04 -7.90
N SER A 7 10.43 -15.34 -8.15
CA SER A 7 9.52 -14.36 -8.74
C SER A 7 9.20 -13.33 -7.66
N ARG A 8 9.88 -12.19 -7.70
CA ARG A 8 9.55 -11.04 -6.85
C ARG A 8 8.06 -10.69 -7.01
N SER A 9 7.40 -10.42 -5.89
CA SER A 9 6.01 -9.97 -5.90
C SER A 9 5.90 -8.57 -6.53
N ALA A 10 4.72 -8.20 -7.03
CA ALA A 10 4.53 -6.86 -7.60
C ALA A 10 4.85 -5.71 -6.61
N PRO A 11 4.52 -5.81 -5.31
CA PRO A 11 4.94 -4.82 -4.31
C PRO A 11 6.47 -4.71 -4.15
N GLN A 12 7.20 -5.82 -4.18
CA GLN A 12 8.67 -5.84 -4.12
C GLN A 12 9.30 -5.24 -5.38
N LEU A 13 8.70 -5.47 -6.55
CA LEU A 13 9.16 -4.88 -7.81
C LEU A 13 8.96 -3.36 -7.86
N ALA A 14 7.98 -2.84 -7.12
CA ALA A 14 7.66 -1.42 -7.03
C ALA A 14 8.25 -0.73 -5.78
N GLY A 15 9.09 -1.43 -5.00
CA GLY A 15 9.80 -0.87 -3.86
C GLY A 15 8.92 -0.47 -2.67
N TRP A 16 7.70 -0.99 -2.57
CA TRP A 16 6.77 -0.66 -1.47
C TRP A 16 7.03 -1.47 -0.19
N LEU A 17 7.64 -2.64 -0.37
CA LEU A 17 8.11 -3.51 0.72
C LEU A 17 9.61 -3.73 0.53
N PRO A 18 10.34 -4.04 1.63
CA PRO A 18 11.74 -4.42 1.53
C PRO A 18 11.95 -5.53 0.50
N SER A 19 13.07 -5.44 -0.23
CA SER A 19 13.43 -6.50 -1.19
C SER A 19 13.87 -7.78 -0.51
N ASP A 20 14.31 -7.69 0.75
CA ASP A 20 14.63 -8.82 1.61
C ASP A 20 13.42 -9.16 2.49
N GLN A 21 13.04 -10.43 2.52
CA GLN A 21 11.98 -10.92 3.38
C GLN A 21 12.38 -10.80 4.86
N GLU A 22 13.67 -10.94 5.19
CA GLU A 22 14.16 -10.86 6.57
C GLU A 22 13.92 -9.46 7.19
N ASP A 23 14.07 -8.39 6.41
CA ASP A 23 13.82 -7.02 6.87
C ASP A 23 12.33 -6.78 7.18
N LEU A 24 11.44 -7.30 6.32
CA LEU A 24 10.00 -7.23 6.55
C LEU A 24 9.60 -8.04 7.80
N GLU A 25 10.15 -9.23 7.95
CA GLU A 25 9.92 -10.08 9.12
C GLU A 25 10.43 -9.43 10.41
N ALA A 26 11.61 -8.81 10.38
CA ALA A 26 12.19 -8.10 11.52
C ALA A 26 11.35 -6.86 11.90
N TRP A 27 10.84 -6.12 10.92
CA TRP A 27 9.92 -5.01 11.17
C TRP A 27 8.63 -5.47 11.84
N LEU A 28 8.03 -6.56 11.34
CA LEU A 28 6.80 -7.15 11.90
C LEU A 28 7.03 -7.69 13.31
N GLU A 29 8.14 -8.39 13.55
CA GLU A 29 8.54 -8.92 14.86
C GLU A 29 8.72 -7.78 15.87
N GLY A 30 9.51 -6.76 15.52
CA GLY A 30 9.70 -5.59 16.38
C GLY A 30 8.42 -4.78 16.63
N HIS A 31 7.50 -4.74 15.68
CA HIS A 31 6.19 -4.10 15.86
C HIS A 31 5.27 -4.90 16.79
N GLY A 32 5.26 -6.23 16.63
CA GLY A 32 4.59 -7.14 17.55
C GLY A 32 5.12 -6.99 18.98
N ASP A 33 6.44 -7.04 19.17
CA ASP A 33 7.07 -6.92 20.48
C ASP A 33 6.74 -5.59 21.18
N ARG A 34 6.77 -4.46 20.46
CA ARG A 34 6.37 -3.15 21.00
C ARG A 34 4.91 -3.15 21.43
N THR A 35 4.05 -3.71 20.59
CA THR A 35 2.61 -3.79 20.85
C THR A 35 2.33 -4.61 22.11
N GLU A 36 2.95 -5.79 22.23
CA GLU A 36 2.80 -6.67 23.40
C GLU A 36 3.42 -6.07 24.67
N SER A 37 4.52 -5.32 24.55
CA SER A 37 5.18 -4.68 25.70
C SER A 37 4.31 -3.61 26.38
N ARG A 38 3.38 -3.00 25.64
CA ARG A 38 2.43 -2.01 26.15
C ARG A 38 1.21 -2.65 26.84
N GLY A 39 1.04 -3.97 26.66
CA GLY A 39 -0.04 -4.75 27.25
C GLY A 39 -1.41 -4.51 26.62
N ASP A 40 -2.43 -5.17 27.20
CA ASP A 40 -3.81 -5.10 26.72
C ASP A 40 -4.52 -3.77 27.07
N ASP A 41 -3.90 -2.92 27.90
CA ASP A 41 -4.47 -1.65 28.39
C ASP A 41 -4.31 -0.47 27.40
N VAL A 42 -3.80 -0.72 26.19
CA VAL A 42 -3.65 0.32 25.17
C VAL A 42 -5.01 0.80 24.70
N GLU A 43 -5.26 2.11 24.84
CA GLU A 43 -6.45 2.74 24.29
C GLU A 43 -6.41 2.68 22.75
N LEU A 44 -7.37 1.96 22.17
CA LEU A 44 -7.53 1.86 20.72
C LEU A 44 -8.16 3.13 20.17
N HIS A 45 -7.71 3.55 18.98
CA HIS A 45 -8.35 4.62 18.22
C HIS A 45 -9.85 4.30 18.05
N PRO A 46 -10.76 5.30 18.11
CA PRO A 46 -12.21 5.06 18.06
C PRO A 46 -12.67 4.22 16.86
N VAL A 47 -11.99 4.34 15.71
CA VAL A 47 -12.29 3.53 14.51
C VAL A 47 -12.03 2.02 14.71
N LEU A 48 -11.05 1.68 15.53
CA LEU A 48 -10.70 0.29 15.85
C LEU A 48 -11.61 -0.28 16.94
N VAL A 49 -12.07 0.57 17.87
CA VAL A 49 -13.17 0.21 18.79
C VAL A 49 -14.43 -0.11 18.01
N GLU A 50 -14.79 0.72 17.01
CA GLU A 50 -15.91 0.43 16.11
C GLU A 50 -15.70 -0.89 15.35
N PHE A 51 -14.48 -1.16 14.88
CA PHE A 51 -14.19 -2.40 14.17
C PHE A 51 -14.32 -3.62 15.08
N GLN A 52 -13.79 -3.55 16.30
CA GLN A 52 -13.94 -4.57 17.33
C GLN A 52 -15.42 -4.85 17.61
N GLN A 53 -16.25 -3.81 17.75
CA GLN A 53 -17.70 -3.97 17.95
C GLN A 53 -18.37 -4.71 16.79
N LEU A 54 -17.99 -4.42 15.53
CA LEU A 54 -18.49 -5.17 14.37
C LEU A 54 -18.09 -6.65 14.43
N ILE A 55 -16.84 -6.93 14.79
CA ILE A 55 -16.31 -8.29 14.95
C ILE A 55 -17.06 -9.03 16.08
N ASP A 56 -17.38 -8.36 17.18
CA ASP A 56 -18.08 -8.97 18.31
C ASP A 56 -19.58 -9.19 18.03
N ALA A 57 -20.21 -8.29 17.28
CA ALA A 57 -21.62 -8.36 16.96
C ALA A 57 -21.94 -9.35 15.83
N ASP A 58 -21.07 -9.49 14.83
CA ASP A 58 -21.36 -10.27 13.62
C ASP A 58 -20.57 -11.59 13.56
N PRO A 59 -21.22 -12.76 13.68
CA PRO A 59 -20.54 -14.04 13.72
C PRO A 59 -19.82 -14.40 12.41
N VAL A 60 -20.26 -13.88 11.26
CA VAL A 60 -19.62 -14.14 9.97
C VAL A 60 -18.35 -13.31 9.83
N VAL A 61 -18.40 -12.03 10.22
CA VAL A 61 -17.20 -11.18 10.27
C VAL A 61 -16.17 -11.76 11.25
N ARG A 62 -16.61 -12.18 12.44
CA ARG A 62 -15.75 -12.84 13.43
C ARG A 62 -15.09 -14.09 12.88
N LEU A 63 -15.88 -14.96 12.22
CA LEU A 63 -15.37 -16.18 11.60
C LEU A 63 -14.28 -15.84 10.60
N TYR A 64 -14.54 -14.91 9.67
CA TYR A 64 -13.56 -14.54 8.65
C TYR A 64 -12.26 -14.00 9.22
N LEU A 65 -12.31 -13.10 10.21
CA LEU A 65 -11.10 -12.51 10.80
C LEU A 65 -10.29 -13.52 11.61
N ASN A 66 -10.93 -14.41 12.37
CA ASN A 66 -10.20 -15.45 13.09
C ASN A 66 -9.59 -16.47 12.13
N GLU A 67 -10.36 -16.91 11.13
CA GLU A 67 -9.91 -17.92 10.17
C GLU A 67 -8.81 -17.39 9.24
N MET A 68 -8.85 -16.13 8.81
CA MET A 68 -7.80 -15.59 7.93
C MET A 68 -6.43 -15.55 8.61
N ILE A 69 -6.42 -15.45 9.95
CA ILE A 69 -5.21 -15.48 10.78
C ILE A 69 -4.82 -16.93 11.05
N ALA A 70 -5.75 -17.80 11.44
CA ALA A 70 -5.50 -19.21 11.74
C ALA A 70 -5.03 -20.03 10.52
N GLN A 71 -5.40 -19.62 9.31
CA GLN A 71 -5.04 -20.29 8.06
C GLN A 71 -3.66 -19.89 7.53
N VAL A 72 -2.96 -18.94 8.16
CA VAL A 72 -1.59 -18.60 7.78
C VAL A 72 -0.70 -19.83 7.98
N PRO A 73 0.05 -20.29 6.95
CA PRO A 73 0.88 -21.48 7.06
C PRO A 73 1.97 -21.35 8.13
N GLU A 74 2.21 -22.44 8.88
CA GLU A 74 3.25 -22.51 9.92
C GLU A 74 4.43 -23.42 9.51
N ARG A 75 4.45 -23.89 8.25
CA ARG A 75 5.46 -24.84 7.74
C ARG A 75 6.58 -24.12 7.01
N LYS A 76 7.82 -24.61 7.14
CA LYS A 76 8.98 -24.12 6.36
C LYS A 76 8.62 -23.99 4.86
N PRO A 77 8.97 -22.86 4.20
CA PRO A 77 9.76 -21.72 4.69
C PRO A 77 8.99 -20.69 5.54
N TYR A 78 7.68 -20.85 5.77
CA TYR A 78 6.78 -19.90 6.44
C TYR A 78 6.65 -20.21 7.94
N LEU A 79 7.77 -20.25 8.66
CA LEU A 79 7.76 -20.61 10.08
C LEU A 79 7.26 -19.50 11.00
N LYS A 80 7.46 -18.23 10.61
CA LYS A 80 7.09 -17.07 11.43
C LYS A 80 5.69 -16.59 11.07
N ARG A 81 4.80 -16.66 12.05
CA ARG A 81 3.46 -16.09 11.98
C ARG A 81 3.49 -14.72 12.65
N HIS A 82 3.13 -13.66 11.93
CA HIS A 82 3.18 -12.28 12.44
C HIS A 82 1.88 -11.82 13.12
N LEU A 83 0.79 -12.56 12.91
CA LEU A 83 -0.51 -12.31 13.53
C LEU A 83 -1.01 -13.59 14.18
N HIS A 84 -1.25 -13.56 15.48
CA HIS A 84 -1.71 -14.72 16.26
C HIS A 84 -3.22 -14.68 16.47
N ASP A 85 -3.79 -13.49 16.68
CA ASP A 85 -5.21 -13.29 16.92
C ASP A 85 -5.68 -11.90 16.49
N VAL A 86 -7.00 -11.70 16.58
CA VAL A 86 -7.66 -10.45 16.20
C VAL A 86 -7.31 -9.28 17.14
N PRO A 87 -7.23 -9.45 18.47
CA PRO A 87 -6.75 -8.39 19.36
C PRO A 87 -5.36 -7.87 18.98
N GLN A 88 -4.40 -8.76 18.69
CA GLN A 88 -3.06 -8.37 18.24
C GLN A 88 -3.14 -7.59 16.92
N LEU A 89 -3.94 -8.06 15.95
CA LEU A 89 -4.17 -7.35 14.69
C LEU A 89 -4.63 -5.91 14.92
N LEU A 90 -5.63 -5.69 15.79
CA LEU A 90 -6.13 -4.35 16.07
C LEU A 90 -5.08 -3.47 16.75
N ARG A 91 -4.31 -4.01 17.70
CA ARG A 91 -3.25 -3.24 18.36
C ARG A 91 -2.11 -2.86 17.39
N MET A 92 -1.70 -3.77 16.49
CA MET A 92 -0.70 -3.45 15.48
C MET A 92 -1.21 -2.36 14.52
N ILE A 93 -2.46 -2.44 14.07
CA ILE A 93 -3.06 -1.37 13.26
C ILE A 93 -3.10 -0.05 14.05
N ASN A 94 -3.41 -0.09 15.34
CA ASN A 94 -3.47 1.10 16.20
C ASN A 94 -2.15 1.87 16.22
N GLU A 95 -1.02 1.16 16.33
CA GLU A 95 0.30 1.79 16.26
C GLU A 95 0.59 2.43 14.89
N VAL A 96 0.11 1.83 13.81
CA VAL A 96 0.28 2.38 12.45
C VAL A 96 -0.48 3.68 12.25
N LEU A 97 -1.63 3.86 12.92
CA LEU A 97 -2.45 5.07 12.76
C LEU A 97 -1.74 6.37 13.15
N THR A 98 -0.60 6.28 13.85
CA THR A 98 0.25 7.42 14.25
C THR A 98 1.67 7.32 13.71
N MET A 99 1.89 6.56 12.64
CA MET A 99 3.21 6.33 12.04
C MET A 99 3.27 6.90 10.61
N ALA A 100 4.25 7.77 10.36
CA ALA A 100 4.57 8.22 9.02
C ALA A 100 5.63 7.29 8.39
N PRO A 101 5.55 6.99 7.08
CA PRO A 101 6.56 6.21 6.38
C PRO A 101 7.95 6.86 6.43
N GLU A 102 8.94 6.11 6.93
CA GLU A 102 10.35 6.49 6.88
C GLU A 102 11.00 6.08 5.55
N PHE A 103 12.17 6.65 5.24
CA PHE A 103 12.99 6.27 4.08
C PHE A 103 14.00 5.19 4.46
N GLY A 104 14.39 4.32 3.51
CA GLY A 104 15.49 3.37 3.68
C GLY A 104 15.30 2.07 2.89
N GLU A 105 16.39 1.32 2.68
CA GLU A 105 16.37 0.04 1.91
C GLU A 105 15.52 -1.05 2.59
N GLY A 106 15.33 -0.99 3.91
CA GLY A 106 14.44 -1.85 4.69
C GLY A 106 13.14 -1.17 5.15
N ALA A 107 12.82 0.02 4.63
CA ALA A 107 11.65 0.76 5.08
C ALA A 107 10.35 0.11 4.59
N VAL A 108 9.40 -0.04 5.51
CA VAL A 108 8.05 -0.48 5.19
C VAL A 108 7.20 0.75 4.88
N THR A 109 7.08 1.09 3.60
CA THR A 109 6.32 2.28 3.16
C THR A 109 4.81 2.07 3.17
N LEU A 110 4.35 0.81 3.19
CA LEU A 110 2.95 0.40 3.33
C LEU A 110 2.74 -0.50 4.57
N PRO A 111 2.82 0.06 5.79
CA PRO A 111 2.78 -0.72 7.04
C PRO A 111 1.51 -1.56 7.22
N LEU A 112 0.34 -1.05 6.80
CA LEU A 112 -0.89 -1.85 6.82
C LEU A 112 -0.82 -3.03 5.85
N ASN A 113 -0.22 -2.87 4.67
CA ASN A 113 -0.04 -3.98 3.74
C ASN A 113 0.91 -5.03 4.32
N ALA A 114 2.00 -4.61 4.97
CA ALA A 114 2.93 -5.51 5.65
C ALA A 114 2.24 -6.37 6.72
N ILE A 115 1.38 -5.77 7.55
CA ILE A 115 0.63 -6.50 8.58
C ILE A 115 -0.33 -7.52 7.95
N LEU A 116 -1.01 -7.14 6.87
CA LEU A 116 -2.09 -7.93 6.29
C LEU A 116 -1.63 -8.96 5.24
N ASP A 117 -0.39 -8.85 4.71
CA ASP A 117 0.11 -9.58 3.54
C ASP A 117 -0.17 -11.10 3.59
N TRP A 118 0.20 -11.74 4.70
CA TRP A 118 0.00 -13.18 4.89
C TRP A 118 -1.47 -13.59 4.85
N THR A 119 -2.33 -12.80 5.50
CA THR A 119 -3.75 -13.12 5.58
C THR A 119 -4.42 -12.99 4.22
N MET A 120 -3.95 -12.11 3.33
CA MET A 120 -4.48 -11.95 1.96
C MET A 120 -4.32 -13.23 1.11
N GLY A 121 -3.35 -14.08 1.44
CA GLY A 121 -3.12 -15.37 0.78
C GLY A 121 -4.02 -16.51 1.26
N THR A 122 -4.80 -16.32 2.33
CA THR A 122 -5.63 -17.38 2.92
C THR A 122 -7.03 -17.46 2.29
N SER A 123 -7.70 -18.61 2.41
CA SER A 123 -9.06 -18.77 1.87
C SER A 123 -10.07 -17.88 2.60
N ALA A 124 -9.95 -17.80 3.93
CA ALA A 124 -10.76 -16.90 4.74
C ALA A 124 -10.41 -15.44 4.51
N GLY A 125 -9.14 -15.09 4.32
CA GLY A 125 -8.73 -13.72 3.98
C GLY A 125 -9.31 -13.27 2.64
N PHE A 126 -9.30 -14.14 1.63
CA PHE A 126 -9.98 -13.88 0.37
C PHE A 126 -11.47 -13.52 0.57
N ALA A 127 -12.18 -14.24 1.45
CA ALA A 127 -13.57 -13.92 1.78
C ALA A 127 -13.68 -12.60 2.58
N ALA A 128 -12.83 -12.41 3.59
CA ALA A 128 -12.80 -11.24 4.47
C ALA A 128 -12.62 -9.94 3.67
N TYR A 129 -11.61 -9.87 2.81
CA TYR A 129 -11.27 -8.69 2.01
C TYR A 129 -12.27 -8.40 0.89
N ARG A 130 -13.26 -9.27 0.67
CA ARG A 130 -14.36 -9.06 -0.27
C ARG A 130 -15.68 -8.76 0.43
N ASP A 131 -15.73 -8.83 1.76
CA ASP A 131 -16.92 -8.49 2.52
C ASP A 131 -17.11 -6.97 2.53
N PRO A 132 -18.27 -6.44 2.10
CA PRO A 132 -18.50 -5.00 2.08
C PRO A 132 -18.40 -4.33 3.45
N ARG A 133 -18.74 -5.04 4.53
CA ARG A 133 -18.69 -4.51 5.90
C ARG A 133 -17.25 -4.34 6.37
N ILE A 134 -16.40 -5.34 6.10
CA ILE A 134 -14.96 -5.28 6.40
C ILE A 134 -14.30 -4.18 5.54
N ASN A 135 -14.61 -4.11 4.25
CA ASN A 135 -14.10 -3.04 3.37
C ASN A 135 -14.50 -1.64 3.84
N ALA A 136 -15.73 -1.47 4.35
CA ALA A 136 -16.16 -0.21 4.92
C ALA A 136 -15.33 0.19 6.16
N MET A 137 -14.97 -0.77 7.02
CA MET A 137 -14.09 -0.52 8.16
C MET A 137 -12.65 -0.23 7.73
N LEU A 138 -12.10 -0.98 6.78
CA LEU A 138 -10.77 -0.72 6.22
C LEU A 138 -10.68 0.70 5.64
N ARG A 139 -11.73 1.17 4.93
CA ARG A 139 -11.80 2.56 4.46
C ARG A 139 -11.73 3.56 5.61
N LYS A 140 -12.46 3.34 6.70
CA LYS A 140 -12.44 4.24 7.86
C LYS A 140 -11.05 4.25 8.53
N ILE A 141 -10.41 3.09 8.67
CA ILE A 141 -9.06 2.95 9.23
C ILE A 141 -8.06 3.71 8.36
N LEU A 142 -8.11 3.53 7.04
CA LEU A 142 -7.26 4.24 6.09
C LEU A 142 -7.49 5.76 6.12
N ASN A 143 -8.74 6.21 6.29
CA ASN A 143 -9.03 7.63 6.45
C ASN A 143 -8.44 8.20 7.74
N ALA A 144 -8.53 7.48 8.87
CA ALA A 144 -7.92 7.91 10.13
C ALA A 144 -6.39 8.02 10.01
N TRP A 145 -5.74 7.05 9.35
CA TRP A 145 -4.30 7.14 9.07
C TRP A 145 -3.99 8.32 8.14
N CYS A 146 -4.82 8.55 7.11
CA CYS A 146 -4.68 9.69 6.20
C CYS A 146 -4.78 11.04 6.93
N GLU A 147 -5.70 11.17 7.89
CA GLU A 147 -5.82 12.37 8.75
C GLU A 147 -4.52 12.63 9.52
N PHE A 148 -3.92 11.60 10.11
CA PHE A 148 -2.61 11.71 10.76
C PHE A 148 -1.51 12.12 9.75
N LEU A 149 -1.41 11.48 8.59
CA LEU A 149 -0.41 11.79 7.55
C LEU A 149 -0.62 13.18 6.91
N SER A 150 -1.80 13.78 7.08
CA SER A 150 -2.13 15.15 6.69
C SER A 150 -1.92 16.18 7.81
N SER A 151 -1.42 15.75 8.98
CA SER A 151 -1.15 16.62 10.13
C SER A 151 0.35 16.96 10.27
N ALA A 152 0.66 18.01 11.02
CA ALA A 152 2.04 18.39 11.33
C ALA A 152 2.78 17.32 12.16
N ASP A 153 2.06 16.47 12.91
CA ASP A 153 2.65 15.40 13.71
C ASP A 153 3.35 14.34 12.83
N SER A 154 3.02 14.28 11.54
CA SER A 154 3.68 13.39 10.57
C SER A 154 5.02 13.92 10.04
N LEU A 155 5.40 15.17 10.33
CA LEU A 155 6.60 15.82 9.79
C LEU A 155 7.91 15.27 10.35
N TYR A 156 7.86 14.47 11.43
CA TYR A 156 9.06 13.94 12.07
C TYR A 156 9.95 13.12 11.11
N VAL A 157 9.40 12.58 10.01
CA VAL A 157 10.17 11.84 8.99
C VAL A 157 10.89 12.74 7.98
N LEU A 158 10.57 14.04 7.92
CA LEU A 158 11.23 15.03 7.07
C LEU A 158 12.43 15.64 7.81
N ASN A 159 13.47 14.81 8.00
CA ASN A 159 14.71 15.16 8.68
C ASN A 159 15.94 14.58 7.95
N ASP A 160 17.15 14.98 8.37
CA ASP A 160 18.42 14.62 7.72
C ASP A 160 19.08 13.33 8.24
N SER A 161 18.42 12.60 9.16
CA SER A 161 18.90 11.31 9.67
C SER A 161 18.89 10.23 8.57
N PRO A 162 19.58 9.08 8.75
CA PRO A 162 19.62 8.02 7.75
C PRO A 162 18.25 7.48 7.30
N SER A 163 17.23 7.50 8.18
CA SER A 163 15.85 7.10 7.83
C SER A 163 14.93 8.27 7.47
N GLY A 164 15.45 9.50 7.49
CA GLY A 164 14.71 10.70 7.12
C GLY A 164 14.72 10.97 5.63
N TRP A 165 13.66 11.62 5.14
CA TRP A 165 13.49 11.96 3.72
C TRP A 165 14.36 13.13 3.24
N LYS A 166 15.08 13.80 4.14
CA LYS A 166 16.11 14.79 3.81
C LYS A 166 17.52 14.20 3.79
N CYS A 167 17.69 12.88 3.92
CA CYS A 167 19.01 12.28 3.76
C CYS A 167 19.49 12.32 2.29
N GLU A 168 20.80 12.25 2.07
CA GLU A 168 21.38 12.31 0.71
C GLU A 168 20.97 11.13 -0.20
N ALA A 169 20.59 10.00 0.40
CA ALA A 169 20.03 8.88 -0.37
C ALA A 169 18.60 9.19 -0.85
N ALA A 170 17.74 9.72 0.03
CA ALA A 170 16.38 10.12 -0.31
C ALA A 170 16.35 11.24 -1.34
N LYS A 171 17.19 12.29 -1.18
CA LYS A 171 17.29 13.40 -2.15
C LYS A 171 17.63 12.90 -3.56
N ARG A 172 18.57 11.95 -3.67
CA ARG A 172 18.96 11.35 -4.96
C ARG A 172 17.89 10.44 -5.54
N ALA A 173 17.20 9.67 -4.70
CA ALA A 173 16.14 8.76 -5.13
C ALA A 173 14.88 9.50 -5.60
N VAL A 174 14.55 10.61 -4.92
CA VAL A 174 13.38 11.45 -5.23
C VAL A 174 13.68 12.49 -6.31
N GLY A 175 14.88 13.04 -6.36
CA GLY A 175 15.19 14.20 -7.21
C GLY A 175 14.48 15.47 -6.71
N ILE A 176 14.63 15.81 -5.43
CA ILE A 176 13.84 16.88 -4.77
C ILE A 176 13.91 18.24 -5.48
N GLU A 177 15.02 18.53 -6.16
CA GLU A 177 15.23 19.77 -6.93
C GLU A 177 14.24 19.95 -8.11
N GLU A 178 13.59 18.88 -8.56
CA GLU A 178 12.58 18.94 -9.61
C GLU A 178 11.21 19.40 -9.09
N PHE A 179 11.05 19.50 -7.76
CA PHE A 179 9.80 19.81 -7.08
C PHE A 179 9.84 21.18 -6.39
N VAL A 180 8.67 21.78 -6.25
CA VAL A 180 8.47 23.02 -5.50
C VAL A 180 8.68 22.73 -4.01
N HIS A 181 9.72 23.33 -3.42
CA HIS A 181 10.06 23.20 -2.01
C HIS A 181 10.89 24.42 -1.53
N ASP A 182 11.00 24.61 -0.21
CA ASP A 182 11.82 25.67 0.42
C ASP A 182 13.06 25.07 1.13
N PRO A 183 14.25 25.08 0.52
CA PRO A 183 15.45 24.50 1.11
C PRO A 183 15.86 25.10 2.48
N ALA A 184 15.39 26.31 2.81
CA ALA A 184 15.74 26.99 4.05
C ALA A 184 14.81 26.63 5.22
N ASP A 185 13.62 26.10 4.94
CA ASP A 185 12.67 25.65 5.95
C ASP A 185 13.05 24.28 6.53
N GLU A 186 12.73 24.05 7.81
CA GLU A 186 13.07 22.80 8.52
C GLU A 186 12.52 21.56 7.81
N HIS A 187 11.30 21.64 7.29
CA HIS A 187 10.61 20.56 6.61
C HIS A 187 10.39 20.84 5.12
N TRP A 188 11.27 21.66 4.52
CA TRP A 188 11.20 22.08 3.13
C TRP A 188 9.93 22.81 2.72
N GLY A 189 9.23 23.43 3.67
CA GLY A 189 7.97 24.14 3.46
C GLY A 189 6.75 23.23 3.36
N PHE A 190 6.91 21.91 3.50
CA PHE A 190 5.80 20.96 3.54
C PHE A 190 5.11 20.97 4.90
N LYS A 191 3.78 20.84 4.88
CA LYS A 191 2.93 20.93 6.07
C LYS A 191 2.61 19.58 6.71
N SER A 192 2.84 18.50 5.98
CA SER A 192 2.65 17.13 6.46
C SER A 192 3.37 16.12 5.55
N TRP A 193 3.38 14.86 5.95
CA TRP A 193 3.86 13.77 5.10
C TRP A 193 3.10 13.69 3.78
N ASN A 194 1.77 13.75 3.78
CA ASN A 194 0.96 13.74 2.56
C ASN A 194 1.25 14.93 1.63
N ASP A 195 1.56 16.12 2.17
CA ASP A 195 1.96 17.29 1.39
C ASP A 195 3.31 17.05 0.68
N PHE A 196 4.27 16.44 1.37
CA PHE A 196 5.53 16.00 0.77
C PHE A 196 5.35 14.85 -0.23
N PHE A 197 4.51 13.86 0.09
CA PHE A 197 4.30 12.68 -0.75
C PHE A 197 3.62 13.04 -2.07
N THR A 198 2.74 14.04 -2.04
CA THR A 198 2.04 14.59 -3.22
C THR A 198 2.64 15.93 -3.71
N ARG A 199 3.91 16.18 -3.35
CA ARG A 199 4.70 17.36 -3.74
C ARG A 199 4.58 17.66 -5.23
N ARG A 200 4.53 18.95 -5.59
CA ARG A 200 4.30 19.37 -6.97
C ARG A 200 5.61 19.54 -7.72
N PHE A 201 5.64 19.09 -8.97
CA PHE A 201 6.72 19.43 -9.89
C PHE A 201 6.83 20.94 -10.09
N THR A 202 8.04 21.40 -10.35
CA THR A 202 8.25 22.71 -10.98
C THR A 202 7.70 22.71 -12.40
N ASP A 203 7.32 23.88 -12.92
CA ASP A 203 6.68 24.02 -14.23
C ASP A 203 7.52 23.46 -15.40
N THR A 204 8.82 23.27 -15.20
CA THR A 204 9.76 22.82 -16.23
C THR A 204 10.16 21.36 -16.12
N ALA A 205 9.77 20.64 -15.06
CA ALA A 205 10.29 19.29 -14.79
C ALA A 205 9.82 18.26 -15.84
N ARG A 206 8.56 18.33 -16.30
CA ARG A 206 7.96 17.33 -17.20
C ARG A 206 7.30 18.00 -18.41
N PRO A 207 8.06 18.42 -19.44
CA PRO A 207 7.48 19.01 -20.64
C PRO A 207 6.62 18.00 -21.40
N VAL A 208 5.40 18.41 -21.76
CA VAL A 208 4.46 17.55 -22.51
C VAL A 208 4.83 17.53 -23.98
N ALA A 209 5.19 16.35 -24.48
CA ALA A 209 5.51 16.17 -25.89
C ALA A 209 4.28 16.40 -26.78
N SER A 210 4.40 17.28 -27.78
CA SER A 210 3.33 17.58 -28.76
C SER A 210 1.98 17.94 -28.12
N ALA A 211 1.99 18.86 -27.14
CA ALA A 211 0.80 19.23 -26.36
C ALA A 211 -0.46 19.57 -27.18
N GLU A 212 -0.30 20.13 -28.38
CA GLU A 212 -1.41 20.50 -29.27
C GLU A 212 -1.85 19.39 -30.24
N ASN A 213 -1.21 18.21 -30.19
CA ASN A 213 -1.48 17.10 -31.10
C ASN A 213 -2.26 15.97 -30.42
N ASN A 214 -3.58 15.99 -30.58
CA ASN A 214 -4.50 14.99 -30.03
C ASN A 214 -4.31 13.55 -30.56
N LYS A 215 -3.36 13.33 -31.49
CA LYS A 215 -3.00 11.97 -31.97
C LYS A 215 -1.84 11.35 -31.19
N VAL A 216 -1.17 12.12 -30.34
CA VAL A 216 -0.03 11.65 -29.54
C VAL A 216 -0.54 11.30 -28.15
N ILE A 217 -0.25 10.08 -27.70
CA ILE A 217 -0.50 9.62 -26.34
C ILE A 217 0.83 9.68 -25.59
N VAL A 218 0.86 10.40 -24.48
CA VAL A 218 2.01 10.49 -23.57
C VAL A 218 1.73 9.70 -22.29
N SER A 219 2.78 9.41 -21.51
CA SER A 219 2.63 8.76 -20.21
C SER A 219 1.81 9.62 -19.25
N ALA A 220 0.92 8.99 -18.48
CA ALA A 220 0.06 9.69 -17.53
C ALA A 220 0.76 10.05 -16.20
N CYS A 221 1.80 9.30 -15.84
CA CYS A 221 2.59 9.45 -14.61
C CYS A 221 3.96 8.76 -14.80
N GLU A 222 4.88 9.01 -13.87
CA GLU A 222 6.12 8.27 -13.78
C GLU A 222 5.83 6.84 -13.36
N SER A 223 5.89 5.93 -14.33
CA SER A 223 5.46 4.57 -14.11
C SER A 223 6.26 3.62 -14.98
N THR A 224 6.37 2.39 -14.50
CA THR A 224 6.97 1.31 -15.27
C THR A 224 5.86 0.49 -15.93
N PRO A 225 5.87 0.38 -17.28
CA PRO A 225 4.90 -0.45 -17.99
C PRO A 225 4.94 -1.89 -17.47
N TYR A 226 3.80 -2.36 -16.99
CA TYR A 226 3.66 -3.73 -16.50
C TYR A 226 3.05 -4.62 -17.57
N ARG A 227 1.99 -4.15 -18.24
CA ARG A 227 1.32 -4.92 -19.28
C ARG A 227 0.56 -4.05 -20.27
N ILE A 228 0.55 -4.50 -21.51
CA ILE A 228 -0.34 -3.99 -22.56
C ILE A 228 -1.17 -5.17 -23.09
N SER A 229 -2.48 -4.99 -23.15
CA SER A 229 -3.41 -5.98 -23.70
C SER A 229 -4.33 -5.32 -24.70
N THR A 230 -4.39 -5.83 -25.92
CA THR A 230 -5.29 -5.35 -26.97
C THR A 230 -6.45 -6.33 -27.17
N GLY A 231 -7.52 -5.87 -27.82
CA GLY A 231 -8.69 -6.70 -28.08
C GLY A 231 -9.40 -7.13 -26.80
N VAL A 232 -9.41 -6.28 -25.77
CA VAL A 232 -10.04 -6.60 -24.48
C VAL A 232 -11.54 -6.81 -24.61
N GLN A 233 -12.08 -7.77 -23.86
CA GLN A 233 -13.45 -8.23 -24.01
C GLN A 233 -14.36 -7.60 -22.95
N ARG A 234 -15.65 -7.50 -23.28
CA ARG A 234 -16.67 -7.04 -22.32
C ARG A 234 -16.67 -7.90 -21.05
N GLN A 235 -16.58 -9.22 -21.24
CA GLN A 235 -16.46 -10.22 -20.18
C GLN A 235 -15.30 -11.16 -20.53
N ASP A 236 -14.46 -11.48 -19.56
CA ASP A 236 -13.35 -12.42 -19.71
C ASP A 236 -13.13 -13.22 -18.41
N ARG A 237 -12.22 -14.19 -18.42
CA ARG A 237 -11.87 -15.03 -17.28
C ARG A 237 -11.17 -14.21 -16.19
N PHE A 238 -11.93 -13.64 -15.28
CA PHE A 238 -11.42 -12.76 -14.22
C PHE A 238 -10.48 -13.44 -13.20
N TRP A 239 -10.62 -14.76 -12.97
CA TRP A 239 -10.06 -15.46 -11.81
C TRP A 239 -8.74 -16.23 -12.05
N ILE A 240 -7.93 -15.86 -13.04
CA ILE A 240 -6.76 -16.67 -13.45
C ILE A 240 -5.47 -15.86 -13.50
N LYS A 241 -4.39 -16.47 -12.98
CA LYS A 241 -3.02 -15.98 -13.15
C LYS A 241 -2.73 -15.86 -14.65
N ARG A 242 -2.62 -14.61 -15.12
CA ARG A 242 -2.48 -14.09 -16.50
C ARG A 242 -3.40 -12.90 -16.78
N GLN A 243 -4.09 -12.33 -15.78
CA GLN A 243 -4.82 -11.05 -15.83
C GLN A 243 -5.56 -10.79 -17.16
N PRO A 244 -6.55 -11.61 -17.52
CA PRO A 244 -7.51 -11.20 -18.53
C PRO A 244 -8.28 -9.99 -18.01
N TYR A 245 -8.41 -8.93 -18.81
CA TYR A 245 -9.13 -7.72 -18.41
C TYR A 245 -10.60 -7.86 -18.83
N SER A 246 -11.42 -8.41 -17.93
CA SER A 246 -12.88 -8.37 -18.07
C SER A 246 -13.36 -6.95 -17.79
N LEU A 247 -13.80 -6.22 -18.83
CA LEU A 247 -14.14 -4.80 -18.70
C LEU A 247 -15.31 -4.54 -17.75
N ASN A 248 -16.34 -5.40 -17.76
CA ASN A 248 -17.46 -5.31 -16.82
C ASN A 248 -16.98 -5.39 -15.36
N ASP A 249 -16.03 -6.29 -15.07
CA ASP A 249 -15.54 -6.47 -13.69
C ASP A 249 -14.59 -5.33 -13.31
N LEU A 250 -13.73 -4.89 -14.23
CA LEU A 250 -12.78 -3.79 -13.99
C LEU A 250 -13.48 -2.44 -13.78
N LEU A 251 -14.55 -2.17 -14.52
CA LEU A 251 -15.30 -0.92 -14.48
C LEU A 251 -16.61 -1.04 -13.69
N ALA A 252 -16.76 -2.08 -12.85
CA ALA A 252 -17.93 -2.28 -11.98
C ALA A 252 -19.29 -2.20 -12.71
N ASN A 253 -19.36 -2.72 -13.94
CA ASN A 253 -20.54 -2.68 -14.84
C ASN A 253 -21.01 -1.27 -15.21
N ASP A 254 -20.10 -0.29 -15.27
CA ASP A 254 -20.40 1.05 -15.74
C ASP A 254 -20.93 1.06 -17.19
N ASP A 255 -21.85 1.98 -17.50
CA ASP A 255 -22.47 2.10 -18.83
C ASP A 255 -21.43 2.39 -19.94
N ALA A 256 -20.28 2.97 -19.60
CA ALA A 256 -19.19 3.27 -20.52
C ALA A 256 -18.44 2.02 -21.01
N VAL A 257 -18.61 0.84 -20.42
CA VAL A 257 -17.87 -0.39 -20.80
C VAL A 257 -17.92 -0.63 -22.32
N GLY A 258 -19.07 -0.39 -22.95
CA GLY A 258 -19.25 -0.59 -24.39
C GLY A 258 -18.26 0.19 -25.26
N GLN A 259 -17.78 1.34 -24.79
CA GLN A 259 -16.84 2.20 -25.51
C GLN A 259 -15.43 1.62 -25.58
N PHE A 260 -15.08 0.70 -24.66
CA PHE A 260 -13.73 0.15 -24.53
C PHE A 260 -13.59 -1.27 -25.08
N VAL A 261 -14.68 -1.92 -25.48
CA VAL A 261 -14.66 -3.29 -26.02
C VAL A 261 -13.84 -3.34 -27.32
N GLY A 262 -12.93 -4.31 -27.41
CA GLY A 262 -11.97 -4.43 -28.51
C GLY A 262 -10.78 -3.47 -28.41
N GLY A 263 -10.75 -2.61 -27.39
CA GLY A 263 -9.72 -1.60 -27.18
C GLY A 263 -8.41 -2.14 -26.59
N THR A 264 -7.66 -1.24 -25.97
CA THR A 264 -6.35 -1.53 -25.38
C THR A 264 -6.34 -1.12 -23.91
N VAL A 265 -5.90 -2.03 -23.04
CA VAL A 265 -5.58 -1.74 -21.63
C VAL A 265 -4.06 -1.61 -21.51
N TYR A 266 -3.62 -0.49 -20.94
CA TYR A 266 -2.26 -0.25 -20.49
C TYR A 266 -2.26 -0.24 -18.96
N GLN A 267 -1.48 -1.15 -18.37
CA GLN A 267 -1.27 -1.23 -16.93
C GLN A 267 0.19 -0.90 -16.64
N ALA A 268 0.42 -0.01 -15.69
CA ALA A 268 1.74 0.36 -15.20
C ALA A 268 1.72 0.44 -13.67
N PHE A 269 2.89 0.36 -13.05
CA PHE A 269 3.05 0.55 -11.61
C PHE A 269 3.83 1.83 -11.33
N LEU A 270 3.48 2.49 -10.23
CA LEU A 270 4.23 3.59 -9.66
C LEU A 270 5.00 3.04 -8.46
N SER A 271 6.28 3.39 -8.36
CA SER A 271 7.08 3.10 -7.17
C SER A 271 6.87 4.19 -6.12
N ALA A 272 7.23 3.92 -4.86
CA ALA A 272 7.09 4.88 -3.75
C ALA A 272 7.81 6.22 -3.95
N THR A 273 8.82 6.25 -4.82
CA THR A 273 9.61 7.45 -5.13
C THR A 273 9.17 8.16 -6.41
N ASN A 274 8.19 7.63 -7.16
CA ASN A 274 7.67 8.21 -8.39
C ASN A 274 6.54 9.22 -8.15
N TYR A 275 6.25 10.03 -9.18
CA TYR A 275 5.13 10.98 -9.23
C TYR A 275 4.02 10.57 -10.21
#